data_AF-A0A5I3EPY5-F1
#
_entry.id   AF-A0A5I3EPY5-F1
#
_cell.length_a   1.000
_cell.length_b   1.000
_cell.length_c   1.000
_cell.angle_alpha   90.00
_cell.angle_beta   90.00
_cell.angle_gamma   90.00
#
_symmetry.space_group_name_H-M   'P 1'
#
loop_
_entity.id
_entity.type
_entity.pdbx_description
1 polymer ?
#
loop_
_entity_poly.entity_id
_entity_poly.type
_entity_poly.pdbx_seq_one_letter_code
_entity_poly.pdbx_strand_id
1 'polypeptide(L)'
;MLSVKCLGVMNIPCLLNLLNINYSVVSSGEEENQYIHNIICWAGNMEEVVEHLTDDTFIITPECSEALLAASLAFVNGVKIGGILITDEGKLSSRVISFCTKAMSDEKLPVLFCNSGYEDVCTRLKTLSYYAEGKKYFIT
;
A
#
# COMPACT_ATOMS: atom_id res chain seq x y z
N MET A 1 10.03 -7.89 -6.68
CA MET A 1 9.49 -6.68 -6.04
C MET A 1 9.64 -5.51 -6.99
N LEU A 2 8.57 -4.77 -7.24
CA LEU A 2 8.59 -3.51 -7.99
C LEU A 2 8.56 -2.37 -6.97
N SER A 3 9.42 -1.37 -7.15
CA SER A 3 9.44 -0.16 -6.32
C SER A 3 9.46 1.06 -7.23
N VAL A 4 8.64 2.06 -6.90
CA VAL A 4 8.51 3.32 -7.64
C VAL A 4 8.48 4.46 -6.65
N LYS A 5 9.19 5.55 -6.94
CA LYS A 5 9.17 6.78 -6.12
C LYS A 5 8.24 7.82 -6.73
N CYS A 6 7.58 8.62 -5.91
CA CYS A 6 6.72 9.71 -6.37
C CYS A 6 7.52 11.00 -6.62
N LEU A 7 7.16 11.73 -7.68
CA LEU A 7 7.61 13.10 -7.95
C LEU A 7 6.76 14.06 -7.12
N GLY A 8 7.15 14.25 -5.87
CA GLY A 8 6.43 15.09 -4.92
C GLY A 8 5.36 14.33 -4.14
N VAL A 9 4.41 15.08 -3.59
CA VAL A 9 3.42 14.58 -2.63
C VAL A 9 2.28 13.87 -3.35
N MET A 10 2.20 12.55 -3.21
CA MET A 10 1.09 11.72 -3.70
C MET A 10 0.15 11.36 -2.55
N ASN A 11 -1.14 11.17 -2.82
CA ASN A 11 -2.10 10.68 -1.84
C ASN A 11 -2.84 9.45 -2.37
N ILE A 12 -3.45 8.69 -1.47
CA ILE A 12 -4.14 7.45 -1.78
C ILE A 12 -5.21 7.63 -2.88
N PRO A 13 -6.16 8.59 -2.78
CA PRO A 13 -7.19 8.74 -3.80
C PRO A 13 -6.63 9.04 -5.19
N CYS A 14 -5.59 9.89 -5.27
CA CYS A 14 -4.93 10.22 -6.54
C CYS A 14 -4.26 8.99 -7.16
N LEU A 15 -3.51 8.22 -6.36
CA LEU A 15 -2.85 7.00 -6.82
C LEU A 15 -3.87 5.98 -7.36
N LEU A 16 -4.95 5.72 -6.61
CA LEU A 16 -5.96 4.73 -7.01
C LEU A 16 -6.72 5.17 -8.26
N ASN A 17 -7.00 6.46 -8.42
CA ASN A 17 -7.59 7.01 -9.64
C ASN A 17 -6.65 6.86 -10.85
N LEU A 18 -5.35 7.15 -10.69
CA LEU A 18 -4.34 6.98 -11.74
C LEU A 18 -4.20 5.52 -12.19
N LEU A 19 -4.35 4.57 -11.25
CA LEU A 19 -4.30 3.13 -11.54
C LEU A 19 -5.65 2.56 -12.02
N ASN A 20 -6.70 3.39 -12.04
CA ASN A 20 -8.08 2.99 -12.34
C ASN A 20 -8.54 1.81 -11.47
N ILE A 21 -8.36 1.95 -10.15
CA ILE A 21 -8.69 0.94 -9.15
C ILE A 21 -9.94 1.35 -8.37
N ASN A 22 -10.95 0.49 -8.39
CA ASN A 22 -12.06 0.54 -7.45
C ASN A 22 -11.67 -0.20 -6.17
N TYR A 23 -11.98 0.39 -5.02
CA TYR A 23 -11.55 -0.12 -3.73
C TYR A 23 -12.64 -0.02 -2.67
N SER A 24 -12.51 -0.83 -1.62
CA SER A 24 -13.25 -0.70 -0.37
C SER A 24 -12.28 -0.36 0.76
N VAL A 25 -12.77 0.41 1.73
CA VAL A 25 -11.97 0.89 2.87
C VAL A 25 -12.18 -0.04 4.06
N VAL A 26 -11.10 -0.58 4.61
CA VAL A 26 -11.09 -1.35 5.87
C VAL A 26 -10.78 -0.43 7.03
N SER A 27 -9.76 0.40 6.85
CA SER A 27 -9.39 1.49 7.75
C SER A 27 -9.03 2.70 6.90
N SER A 28 -9.66 3.84 7.20
CA SER A 28 -9.46 5.09 6.47
C SER A 28 -8.18 5.82 6.85
N GLY A 29 -7.58 5.47 7.99
CA GLY A 29 -6.43 6.17 8.55
C GLY A 29 -6.71 7.63 8.96
N GLU A 30 -5.68 8.48 8.98
CA GLU A 30 -5.81 9.93 9.22
C GLU A 30 -6.03 10.67 7.90
N GLU A 31 -7.27 11.10 7.64
CA GLU A 31 -7.73 11.63 6.34
C GLU A 31 -6.94 12.84 5.80
N GLU A 32 -6.22 13.59 6.64
CA GLU A 32 -5.66 14.89 6.23
C GLU A 32 -4.15 14.92 5.92
N ASN A 33 -3.34 13.90 6.26
CA ASN A 33 -1.87 14.03 6.19
C ASN A 33 -1.07 12.79 5.74
N GLN A 34 -1.69 11.74 5.21
CA GLN A 34 -0.94 10.58 4.72
C GLN A 34 -0.47 10.76 3.28
N TYR A 35 0.83 11.01 3.17
CA TYR A 35 1.52 11.16 1.90
C TYR A 35 2.14 9.84 1.47
N ILE A 36 2.27 9.69 0.16
CA ILE A 36 2.94 8.57 -0.48
C ILE A 36 4.17 9.13 -1.18
N HIS A 37 5.34 8.67 -0.76
CA HIS A 37 6.61 8.97 -1.42
C HIS A 37 7.19 7.74 -2.13
N ASN A 38 6.93 6.55 -1.59
CA ASN A 38 7.39 5.30 -2.16
C ASN A 38 6.19 4.36 -2.34
N ILE A 39 6.14 3.64 -3.45
CA ILE A 39 5.15 2.60 -3.69
C ILE A 39 5.92 1.30 -3.94
N ILE A 40 5.52 0.24 -3.22
CA ILE A 40 6.09 -1.09 -3.42
C ILE A 40 5.00 -2.10 -3.76
N CYS A 41 5.26 -2.93 -4.77
CA CYS A 41 4.54 -4.16 -5.04
C CYS A 41 5.33 -5.32 -4.46
N TRP A 42 4.76 -5.97 -3.46
CA TRP A 42 5.40 -7.08 -2.75
C TRP A 42 4.42 -8.22 -2.49
N ALA A 43 4.89 -9.45 -2.71
CA ALA A 43 4.14 -10.69 -2.62
C ALA A 43 4.99 -11.82 -2.01
N GLY A 44 5.92 -11.46 -1.13
CA GLY A 44 6.93 -12.36 -0.57
C GLY A 44 6.84 -12.46 0.95
N ASN A 45 7.97 -12.77 1.58
CA ASN A 45 8.07 -12.86 3.04
C ASN A 45 8.61 -11.56 3.67
N MET A 46 8.44 -11.42 4.99
CA MET A 46 8.83 -10.21 5.71
C MET A 46 10.33 -9.86 5.58
N GLU A 47 11.22 -10.86 5.47
CA GLU A 47 12.67 -10.64 5.34
C GLU A 47 13.01 -9.85 4.07
N GLU A 48 12.24 -10.05 2.99
CA GLU A 48 12.46 -9.36 1.72
C GLU A 48 12.01 -7.89 1.72
N VAL A 49 11.08 -7.51 2.61
CA VAL A 49 10.42 -6.20 2.55
C VAL A 49 10.86 -5.26 3.66
N VAL A 50 11.45 -5.76 4.75
CA VAL A 50 11.66 -4.99 5.99
C VAL A 50 12.42 -3.67 5.76
N GLU A 51 13.42 -3.67 4.88
CA GLU A 51 14.22 -2.48 4.54
C GLU A 51 13.43 -1.42 3.74
N HIS A 52 12.28 -1.80 3.19
CA HIS A 52 11.40 -0.94 2.39
C HIS A 52 10.21 -0.41 3.20
N LEU A 53 10.00 -0.91 4.42
CA LEU A 53 8.99 -0.43 5.37
C LEU A 53 9.49 0.85 6.04
N THR A 54 9.46 1.94 5.27
CA THR A 54 9.84 3.29 5.69
C THR A 54 8.63 4.22 5.71
N ASP A 55 8.80 5.41 6.26
CA ASP A 55 7.79 6.47 6.22
C ASP A 55 7.31 6.72 4.78
N ASP A 56 6.01 7.00 4.65
CA ASP A 56 5.31 7.31 3.41
C ASP A 56 5.39 6.21 2.34
N THR A 57 5.76 4.98 2.71
CA THR A 57 5.67 3.82 1.82
C THR A 57 4.23 3.33 1.73
N PHE A 58 3.71 3.22 0.52
CA PHE A 58 2.44 2.57 0.20
C PHE A 58 2.69 1.16 -0.34
N ILE A 59 2.05 0.17 0.27
CA ILE A 59 2.31 -1.25 0.00
C ILE A 59 1.15 -1.84 -0.79
N ILE A 60 1.46 -2.43 -1.94
CA ILE A 60 0.53 -3.20 -2.77
C ILE A 60 0.90 -4.68 -2.62
N THR A 61 -0.03 -5.51 -2.19
CA THR A 61 0.21 -6.93 -1.89
C THR A 61 -0.96 -7.81 -2.30
N PRO A 62 -0.72 -9.04 -2.81
CA PRO A 62 -1.77 -10.04 -2.87
C PRO A 62 -2.10 -10.53 -1.46
N GLU A 63 -3.27 -11.16 -1.31
CA GLU A 63 -3.85 -11.80 -0.13
C GLU A 63 -2.87 -12.46 0.86
N CYS A 64 -2.08 -11.67 1.60
CA CYS A 64 -1.08 -12.16 2.53
C CYS A 64 -1.16 -11.44 3.87
N SER A 65 -1.13 -12.25 4.92
CA SER A 65 -1.11 -11.79 6.31
C SER A 65 0.23 -11.15 6.67
N GLU A 66 1.35 -11.63 6.11
CA GLU A 66 2.69 -11.12 6.45
C GLU A 66 2.83 -9.64 6.12
N ALA A 67 2.22 -9.18 5.03
CA ALA A 67 2.31 -7.78 4.66
C ALA A 67 1.59 -6.85 5.61
N LEU A 68 0.36 -7.21 5.96
CA LEU A 68 -0.40 -6.49 6.96
C LEU A 68 0.29 -6.55 8.33
N LEU A 69 0.85 -7.70 8.73
CA LEU A 69 1.56 -7.87 9.99
C LEU A 69 2.83 -7.02 10.05
N ALA A 70 3.68 -7.09 9.02
CA ALA A 70 4.93 -6.38 8.96
C ALA A 70 4.70 -4.86 8.95
N ALA A 71 3.75 -4.39 8.15
CA ALA A 71 3.38 -2.98 8.11
C ALA A 71 2.74 -2.51 9.42
N SER A 72 1.87 -3.32 10.03
CA SER A 72 1.28 -3.00 11.34
C SER A 72 2.35 -2.90 12.44
N LEU A 73 3.33 -3.82 12.44
CA LEU A 73 4.44 -3.79 13.39
C LEU A 73 5.34 -2.57 13.16
N ALA A 74 5.69 -2.27 11.91
CA ALA A 74 6.44 -1.06 11.57
C ALA A 74 5.70 0.20 12.05
N PHE A 75 4.40 0.27 11.83
CA PHE A 75 3.56 1.38 12.25
C PHE A 75 3.51 1.56 13.77
N VAL A 76 3.29 0.47 14.51
CA VAL A 76 3.34 0.48 15.98
C VAL A 76 4.71 0.89 16.51
N ASN A 77 5.78 0.61 15.77
CA ASN A 77 7.14 1.04 16.11
C ASN A 77 7.47 2.49 15.66
N GLY A 78 6.49 3.24 15.16
CA GLY A 78 6.61 4.65 14.83
C GLY A 78 6.93 4.96 13.36
N VAL A 79 6.98 3.96 12.49
CA VAL A 79 7.12 4.18 11.04
C VAL A 79 5.79 4.60 10.44
N LYS A 80 5.72 5.77 9.83
CA LYS A 80 4.48 6.31 9.26
C LYS A 80 4.20 5.72 7.87
N ILE A 81 3.85 4.45 7.82
CA ILE A 81 3.45 3.78 6.56
C ILE A 81 2.30 4.56 5.90
N GLY A 82 2.46 4.87 4.61
CA GLY A 82 1.50 5.67 3.85
C GLY A 82 0.18 4.96 3.58
N GLY A 83 0.18 3.62 3.61
CA GLY A 83 -1.03 2.80 3.54
C GLY A 83 -0.78 1.42 2.91
N ILE A 84 -1.82 0.59 2.88
CA ILE A 84 -1.77 -0.75 2.30
C ILE A 84 -2.97 -0.96 1.37
N LEU A 85 -2.71 -1.42 0.15
CA LEU A 85 -3.69 -1.97 -0.77
C LEU A 85 -3.52 -3.48 -0.86
N ILE A 86 -4.53 -4.21 -0.43
CA ILE A 86 -4.61 -5.66 -0.56
C ILE A 86 -5.43 -5.98 -1.81
N THR A 87 -4.79 -6.63 -2.77
CA THR A 87 -5.41 -7.03 -4.04
C THR A 87 -6.10 -8.39 -3.89
N ASP A 88 -7.05 -8.68 -4.80
CA ASP A 88 -7.91 -9.86 -4.78
C ASP A 88 -8.73 -9.96 -3.48
N GLU A 89 -9.87 -9.26 -3.43
CA GLU A 89 -10.70 -9.24 -2.22
C GLU A 89 -11.37 -10.62 -1.99
N GLY A 90 -10.94 -11.37 -0.96
CA GLY A 90 -11.63 -12.63 -0.65
C GLY A 90 -11.05 -13.53 0.43
N LYS A 91 -9.75 -13.47 0.74
CA LYS A 91 -9.10 -14.49 1.59
C LYS A 91 -8.33 -13.95 2.79
N LEU A 92 -8.41 -12.66 3.12
CA LEU A 92 -7.80 -12.19 4.36
C LEU A 92 -8.59 -12.69 5.58
N SER A 93 -7.94 -13.50 6.42
CA SER A 93 -8.55 -14.06 7.61
C SER A 93 -9.00 -12.96 8.58
N SER A 94 -10.26 -13.02 9.01
CA SER A 94 -10.80 -12.10 10.03
C SER A 94 -9.97 -12.09 11.32
N ARG A 95 -9.34 -13.22 11.67
CA ARG A 95 -8.44 -13.31 12.82
C ARG A 95 -7.20 -12.42 12.68
N VAL A 96 -6.66 -12.32 11.46
CA VAL A 96 -5.48 -11.49 11.17
C VAL A 96 -5.87 -10.01 11.23
N ILE A 97 -7.02 -9.65 10.67
CA ILE A 97 -7.56 -8.28 10.77
C ILE A 97 -7.76 -7.89 12.24
N SER A 98 -8.38 -8.77 13.04
CA SER A 98 -8.57 -8.55 14.48
C SER A 98 -7.25 -8.40 15.23
N PHE A 99 -6.20 -9.12 14.81
CA PHE A 99 -4.87 -9.00 15.42
C PHE A 99 -4.22 -7.64 15.13
N CYS A 100 -4.37 -7.12 13.91
CA CYS A 100 -3.81 -5.83 13.48
C CYS A 100 -4.67 -4.62 13.88
N THR A 101 -5.76 -4.81 14.63
CA THR A 101 -6.75 -3.74 14.88
C THR A 101 -6.14 -2.54 15.60
N LYS A 102 -5.14 -2.71 16.48
CA LYS A 102 -4.47 -1.59 17.15
C LYS A 102 -3.80 -0.64 16.14
N ALA A 103 -3.05 -1.18 15.18
CA ALA A 103 -2.42 -0.39 14.13
C ALA A 103 -3.46 0.31 13.25
N MET A 104 -4.57 -0.37 12.95
CA MET A 104 -5.63 0.18 12.09
C MET A 104 -6.51 1.22 12.79
N SER A 105 -6.88 1.02 14.05
CA SER A 105 -7.89 1.82 14.77
C SER A 105 -7.28 2.91 15.65
N ASP A 106 -6.28 2.58 16.46
CA ASP A 106 -5.71 3.53 17.42
C ASP A 106 -4.66 4.40 16.73
N GLU A 107 -3.81 3.76 15.94
CA GLU A 107 -2.70 4.39 15.23
C GLU A 107 -3.08 4.83 13.80
N LYS A 108 -4.27 4.42 13.32
CA LYS A 108 -4.87 4.90 12.06
C LYS A 108 -4.02 4.62 10.81
N LEU A 109 -3.54 3.39 10.68
CA LEU A 109 -2.97 2.86 9.44
C LEU A 109 -4.06 2.65 8.36
N PRO A 110 -3.94 3.25 7.16
CA PRO A 110 -4.88 3.00 6.05
C PRO A 110 -4.74 1.59 5.50
N VAL A 111 -5.88 0.92 5.36
CA VAL A 111 -5.95 -0.42 4.77
C VAL A 111 -7.14 -0.47 3.83
N LEU A 112 -6.87 -0.87 2.59
CA LEU A 112 -7.82 -0.87 1.48
C LEU A 112 -7.82 -2.24 0.81
N PHE A 113 -8.98 -2.64 0.29
CA PHE A 113 -9.11 -3.80 -0.59
C PHE A 113 -9.48 -3.38 -2.00
N CYS A 114 -9.02 -4.14 -3.00
CA CYS A 114 -9.57 -4.04 -4.35
C CYS A 114 -9.76 -5.41 -5.01
N ASN A 115 -10.70 -5.46 -5.94
CA ASN A 115 -10.97 -6.62 -6.78
C ASN A 115 -9.99 -6.83 -7.96
N SER A 116 -9.06 -5.90 -8.16
CA SER A 116 -8.06 -6.05 -9.22
C SER A 116 -7.00 -7.06 -8.79
N GLY A 117 -6.56 -7.90 -9.73
CA GLY A 117 -5.51 -8.89 -9.47
C GLY A 117 -4.15 -8.22 -9.26
N TYR A 118 -3.33 -8.79 -8.37
CA TYR A 118 -2.01 -8.25 -8.01
C TYR A 118 -1.13 -7.91 -9.23
N GLU A 119 -0.98 -8.87 -10.15
CA GLU A 119 -0.14 -8.70 -11.34
C GLU A 119 -0.65 -7.60 -12.28
N ASP A 120 -1.97 -7.43 -12.39
CA ASP A 120 -2.58 -6.36 -13.19
C ASP A 120 -2.27 -5.00 -12.56
N VAL A 121 -2.46 -4.86 -11.24
CA VAL A 121 -2.14 -3.62 -10.51
C VAL A 121 -0.66 -3.24 -10.66
N CYS A 122 0.24 -4.20 -10.46
CA CYS A 122 1.68 -3.94 -10.57
C CYS A 122 2.12 -3.66 -12.01
N THR A 123 1.49 -4.29 -12.99
CA THR A 123 1.71 -3.98 -14.41
C THR A 123 1.24 -2.57 -14.73
N ARG A 124 0.07 -2.14 -14.25
CA ARG A 124 -0.44 -0.77 -14.43
C ARG A 124 0.49 0.26 -13.78
N LEU A 125 0.97 0.00 -12.57
CA LEU A 125 1.93 0.88 -11.89
C LEU A 125 3.24 1.03 -12.68
N LYS A 126 3.83 -0.10 -13.11
CA LYS A 126 5.06 -0.11 -13.91
C LYS A 126 4.89 0.57 -15.27
N THR A 127 3.74 0.34 -15.90
CA THR A 127 3.36 0.94 -17.16
C THR A 127 3.28 2.46 -16.99
N LEU A 128 2.49 2.91 -16.02
CA LEU A 128 2.32 4.32 -15.71
C LEU A 128 3.66 5.00 -15.44
N SER A 129 4.54 4.42 -14.61
CA SER A 129 5.84 5.02 -14.27
C SER A 129 6.75 5.25 -15.48
N TYR A 130 6.52 4.58 -16.61
CA TYR A 130 7.34 4.69 -17.81
C TYR A 130 6.80 5.71 -18.84
N TYR A 131 5.49 5.98 -18.88
CA TYR A 131 4.88 6.91 -19.84
C TYR A 131 5.18 8.36 -19.51
N ALA A 132 5.15 9.24 -20.53
CA ALA A 132 5.42 10.67 -20.35
C ALA A 132 4.49 11.34 -19.32
N GLU A 133 3.24 10.90 -19.23
CA GLU A 133 2.30 11.38 -18.21
C GLU A 133 2.65 10.88 -16.81
N GLY A 134 2.97 9.59 -16.66
CA GLY A 134 3.40 9.06 -15.36
C GLY A 134 4.80 9.51 -14.93
N LYS A 135 5.69 9.88 -15.85
CA LYS A 135 6.95 10.58 -15.55
C LYS A 135 6.75 11.98 -14.96
N LYS A 136 5.52 12.51 -14.93
CA LYS A 136 5.18 13.70 -14.12
C LYS A 136 4.97 13.35 -12.65
N TYR A 137 4.66 12.08 -12.35
CA TYR A 137 4.25 11.60 -11.03
C TYR A 137 5.26 10.64 -10.41
N PHE A 138 6.15 10.02 -11.18
CA PHE A 138 7.04 8.97 -10.70
C PHE A 138 8.49 9.09 -11.19
N ILE A 139 9.42 8.56 -10.39
CA ILE A 139 10.81 8.30 -10.73
C ILE A 139 11.07 6.80 -10.54
N THR A 140 11.63 6.17 -11.57
CA THR A 140 12.15 4.78 -11.56
C THR A 140 13.64 4.76 -11.30
#